data_AF-A0A9P6P7U3-F1
#
_entry.id   AF-A0A9P6P7U3-F1
#
_cell.length_a   1.000
_cell.length_b   1.000
_cell.length_c   1.000
_cell.angle_alpha   90.00
_cell.angle_beta   90.00
_cell.angle_gamma   90.00
#
_symmetry.space_group_name_H-M   'P 1'
#
loop_
_entity.id
_entity.type
_entity.pdbx_description
1 polymer ?
#
loop_
_entity_poly.entity_id
_entity_poly.type
_entity_poly.pdbx_seq_one_letter_code
_entity_poly.pdbx_strand_id
1 'polypeptide(L)'
;MIPERISFKSKVVSRSHAELWVEECKMYIRDIGSSSGTFLNRVRLSSPGNSSRPHEIKDGDLVQLGVDYQSGDEPMYRAVRIRVEINRPSQPTYHRAAFQQLRQHWTVDHTTGNNIQECCICLYAIAPFQALFIAPCSHVFHFKCLRPIVLQNYPAFSCPLCRGYSDLEASVAVEVSDVMEALGLEDKPMLSSPTSPPSQPPPSIIQEEEEPEEQAETPAIGERAQAINMQVRPSGRVDGFLSTTLVGSPTFEEILSASSGSA
;
A
#
# COMPACT_ATOMS: atom_id res chain seq x y z
N MET A 1 2.72 3.92 9.66
CA MET A 1 3.60 4.94 10.28
C MET A 1 4.81 5.14 9.39
N ILE A 2 5.37 6.35 9.28
CA ILE A 2 6.64 6.55 8.56
C ILE A 2 7.78 6.00 9.43
N PRO A 3 8.73 5.21 8.90
CA PRO A 3 9.87 4.74 9.69
C PRO A 3 10.79 5.90 10.05
N GLU A 4 11.13 6.03 11.34
CA GLU A 4 12.00 7.08 11.90
C GLU A 4 13.39 7.16 11.21
N ARG A 5 13.84 6.06 10.59
CA ARG A 5 15.11 5.99 9.89
C ARG A 5 15.07 5.06 8.68
N ILE A 6 15.47 5.59 7.52
CA ILE A 6 15.81 4.81 6.32
C ILE A 6 17.29 4.42 6.41
N SER A 7 17.65 3.18 6.05
CA SER A 7 19.04 2.70 6.11
C SER A 7 19.45 1.96 4.84
N PHE A 8 20.71 2.14 4.43
CA PHE A 8 21.25 1.61 3.17
C PHE A 8 22.50 0.77 3.42
N LYS A 9 22.55 -0.44 2.85
CA LYS A 9 23.71 -1.33 2.91
C LYS A 9 24.74 -0.96 1.83
N SER A 10 25.34 0.23 1.92
CA SER A 10 26.27 0.77 0.91
C SER A 10 27.49 1.45 1.55
N LYS A 11 28.70 1.20 1.02
CA LYS A 11 29.93 1.88 1.47
C LYS A 11 29.91 3.39 1.19
N VAL A 12 29.17 3.85 0.18
CA VAL A 12 29.13 5.28 -0.21
C VAL A 12 28.08 6.11 0.53
N VAL A 13 27.34 5.49 1.46
CA VAL A 13 26.32 6.16 2.27
C VAL A 13 26.71 6.11 3.76
N SER A 14 27.19 7.24 4.28
CA SER A 14 27.46 7.48 5.70
C SER A 14 26.29 7.03 6.62
N ARG A 15 26.60 6.49 7.82
CA ARG A 15 25.61 5.97 8.78
C ARG A 15 24.53 6.98 9.17
N SER A 16 24.92 8.25 9.23
CA SER A 16 24.06 9.43 9.27
C SER A 16 24.53 10.28 8.09
N HIS A 17 23.67 10.53 7.11
CA HIS A 17 24.07 11.08 5.80
C HIS A 17 23.35 12.39 5.50
N ALA A 18 22.03 12.33 5.52
CA ALA A 18 21.13 13.46 5.45
C ALA A 18 19.96 13.21 6.41
N GLU A 19 19.34 14.30 6.84
CA GLU A 19 18.06 14.30 7.55
C GLU A 19 16.97 14.87 6.64
N LEU A 20 15.73 14.43 6.89
CA LEU A 20 14.52 14.80 6.15
C LEU A 20 13.45 15.17 7.17
N TRP A 21 12.80 16.32 6.98
CA TRP A 21 11.69 16.76 7.84
C TRP A 21 10.64 17.54 7.05
N VAL A 22 9.50 17.80 7.70
CA VAL A 22 8.40 18.61 7.16
C VAL A 22 8.14 19.77 8.12
N GLU A 23 8.05 20.97 7.57
CA GLU A 23 7.92 22.24 8.31
C GLU A 23 7.11 23.21 7.43
N GLU A 24 6.10 23.88 7.98
CA GLU A 24 5.15 24.73 7.21
C GLU A 24 4.53 24.03 5.97
N CYS A 25 4.20 22.74 6.09
CA CYS A 25 3.74 21.88 4.97
C CYS A 25 4.72 21.74 3.77
N LYS A 26 5.98 22.17 3.92
CA LYS A 26 7.06 21.97 2.95
C LYS A 26 8.00 20.87 3.46
N MET A 27 8.57 20.09 2.53
CA MET A 27 9.56 19.07 2.86
C MET A 27 10.98 19.63 2.66
N TYR A 28 11.89 19.30 3.57
CA TYR A 28 13.28 19.77 3.53
C TYR A 28 14.27 18.61 3.66
N ILE A 29 15.44 18.77 3.04
CA ILE A 29 16.63 17.93 3.20
C ILE A 29 17.80 18.76 3.73
N ARG A 30 18.63 18.15 4.59
CA ARG A 30 19.94 18.67 4.98
C ARG A 30 20.95 17.53 4.99
N ASP A 31 22.04 17.66 4.23
CA ASP A 31 23.27 16.89 4.44
C ASP A 31 23.85 17.22 5.83
N ILE A 32 24.15 16.20 6.63
CA ILE A 32 24.62 16.32 8.03
C ILE A 32 26.10 15.95 8.19
N GLY A 33 26.93 16.26 7.19
CA GLY A 33 28.37 16.01 7.20
C GLY A 33 28.76 14.72 6.48
N SER A 34 28.04 14.35 5.43
CA SER A 34 28.31 13.12 4.68
C SER A 34 29.65 13.17 3.96
N SER A 35 30.35 12.03 3.94
CA SER A 35 31.67 11.92 3.33
C SER A 35 31.58 12.06 1.81
N SER A 36 30.71 11.24 1.19
CA SER A 36 30.55 11.17 -0.26
C SER A 36 29.64 12.25 -0.84
N GLY A 37 28.71 12.82 -0.05
CA GLY A 37 27.87 13.97 -0.42
C GLY A 37 26.41 13.64 -0.71
N THR A 38 25.52 14.48 -0.21
CA THR A 38 24.14 14.59 -0.68
C THR A 38 24.04 15.54 -1.86
N PHE A 39 23.24 15.19 -2.86
CA PHE A 39 22.93 16.01 -4.02
C PHE A 39 21.41 16.08 -4.22
N LEU A 40 20.90 17.25 -4.60
CA LEU A 40 19.50 17.48 -5.01
C LEU A 40 19.52 17.96 -6.47
N ASN A 41 18.79 17.29 -7.35
CA ASN A 41 18.74 17.59 -8.79
C ASN A 41 20.14 17.73 -9.43
N ARG A 42 21.06 16.84 -9.03
CA ARG A 42 22.50 16.78 -9.41
C ARG A 42 23.39 17.86 -8.78
N VAL A 43 22.86 18.83 -8.03
CA VAL A 43 23.63 19.87 -7.32
C VAL A 43 24.00 19.38 -5.91
N ARG A 44 25.27 19.46 -5.53
CA ARG A 44 25.75 19.05 -4.19
C ARG A 44 25.31 20.07 -3.13
N LEU A 45 24.82 19.61 -1.97
CA LEU A 45 24.25 20.51 -0.94
C LEU A 45 25.29 21.22 -0.06
N SER A 46 26.49 20.64 0.07
CA SER A 46 27.61 21.15 0.88
C SER A 46 28.94 20.59 0.35
N SER A 47 30.07 21.04 0.93
CA SER A 47 31.39 20.41 0.77
C SER A 47 31.45 19.04 1.47
N PRO A 48 32.37 18.12 1.09
CA PRO A 48 32.56 16.85 1.78
C PRO A 48 32.76 17.02 3.30
N GLY A 49 32.12 16.17 4.10
CA GLY A 49 32.23 16.19 5.57
C GLY A 49 31.61 17.41 6.26
N ASN A 50 31.01 18.35 5.52
CA ASN A 50 30.39 19.55 6.08
C ASN A 50 28.87 19.45 5.99
N SER A 51 28.17 19.91 7.03
CA SER A 51 26.72 20.04 6.98
C SER A 51 26.30 21.11 5.97
N SER A 52 25.08 20.95 5.44
CA SER A 52 24.45 21.93 4.55
C SER A 52 23.44 22.79 5.31
N ARG A 53 22.94 23.84 4.65
CA ARG A 53 21.67 24.48 5.04
C ARG A 53 20.47 23.58 4.67
N PRO A 54 19.27 23.80 5.24
CA PRO A 54 18.03 23.24 4.69
C PRO A 54 17.87 23.56 3.20
N HIS A 55 17.41 22.58 2.42
CA HIS A 55 16.99 22.75 1.04
C HIS A 55 15.57 22.19 0.87
N GLU A 56 14.66 22.99 0.33
CA GLU A 56 13.28 22.60 0.04
C GLU A 56 13.25 21.52 -1.06
N ILE A 57 12.40 20.50 -0.91
CA ILE A 57 12.18 19.42 -1.88
C ILE A 57 10.75 19.47 -2.42
N LYS A 58 10.58 19.17 -3.71
CA LYS A 58 9.31 19.24 -4.45
C LYS A 58 8.98 17.93 -5.15
N ASP A 59 7.75 17.77 -5.63
CA ASP A 59 7.35 16.54 -6.34
C ASP A 59 8.23 16.31 -7.57
N GLY A 60 8.75 15.09 -7.67
CA GLY A 60 9.58 14.64 -8.78
C GLY A 60 11.08 14.92 -8.65
N ASP A 61 11.51 15.62 -7.60
CA ASP A 61 12.93 15.91 -7.35
C ASP A 61 13.77 14.63 -7.21
N LEU A 62 15.04 14.73 -7.62
CA LEU A 62 16.01 13.63 -7.56
C LEU A 62 17.05 13.88 -6.47
N VAL A 63 16.91 13.19 -5.35
CA VAL A 63 17.93 13.12 -4.30
C VAL A 63 18.93 12.02 -4.62
N GLN A 64 20.22 12.29 -4.47
CA GLN A 64 21.29 11.30 -4.56
C GLN A 64 22.15 11.33 -3.28
N LEU A 65 22.41 10.14 -2.72
CA LEU A 65 23.27 9.94 -1.57
C LEU A 65 24.57 9.26 -2.02
N GLY A 66 25.67 9.98 -1.85
CA GLY A 66 27.01 9.60 -2.28
C GLY A 66 27.29 9.75 -3.77
N VAL A 67 28.45 9.24 -4.16
CA VAL A 67 28.95 9.14 -5.54
C VAL A 67 29.36 7.69 -5.80
N ASP A 68 29.42 7.30 -7.08
CA ASP A 68 29.90 5.97 -7.46
C ASP A 68 31.38 5.80 -7.08
N TYR A 69 31.71 4.67 -6.47
CA TYR A 69 33.06 4.36 -5.95
C TYR A 69 33.51 2.97 -6.37
N GLN A 70 34.72 2.88 -6.91
CA GLN A 70 35.43 1.63 -7.21
C GLN A 70 36.86 1.74 -6.68
N SER A 71 37.35 0.68 -6.03
CA SER A 71 38.64 0.65 -5.33
C SER A 71 39.48 -0.51 -5.83
N GLY A 72 40.16 -0.30 -6.97
CA GLY A 72 40.84 -1.39 -7.69
C GLY A 72 39.85 -2.47 -8.10
N ASP A 73 40.12 -3.71 -7.69
CA ASP A 73 39.32 -4.89 -8.00
C ASP A 73 38.11 -5.11 -7.07
N GLU A 74 37.88 -4.24 -6.07
CA GLU A 74 36.63 -4.29 -5.29
C GLU A 74 35.40 -4.01 -6.17
N PRO A 75 34.25 -4.68 -5.91
CA PRO A 75 33.01 -4.42 -6.63
C PRO A 75 32.56 -2.97 -6.49
N MET A 76 32.12 -2.37 -7.60
CA MET A 76 31.65 -0.98 -7.68
C MET A 76 30.46 -0.72 -6.73
N TYR A 77 30.64 0.21 -5.79
CA TYR A 77 29.57 0.71 -4.91
C TYR A 77 28.92 1.93 -5.56
N ARG A 78 27.67 1.77 -6.01
CA ARG A 78 26.91 2.85 -6.66
C ARG A 78 26.24 3.79 -5.66
N ALA A 79 26.11 5.05 -6.04
CA ALA A 79 25.33 6.06 -5.34
C ALA A 79 23.85 5.65 -5.26
N VAL A 80 23.21 5.92 -4.12
CA VAL A 80 21.77 5.70 -3.97
C VAL A 80 21.04 6.88 -4.58
N ARG A 81 20.09 6.63 -5.48
CA ARG A 81 19.31 7.65 -6.17
C ARG A 81 17.82 7.45 -5.90
N ILE A 82 17.19 8.49 -5.38
CA ILE A 82 15.82 8.49 -4.87
C ILE A 82 15.04 9.53 -5.69
N ARG A 83 13.87 9.16 -6.21
CA ARG A 83 12.88 10.14 -6.67
C ARG A 83 11.96 10.44 -5.50
N VAL A 84 11.80 11.72 -5.18
CA VAL A 84 10.87 12.17 -4.15
C VAL A 84 9.53 12.45 -4.82
N GLU A 85 8.46 11.91 -4.25
CA GLU A 85 7.09 12.12 -4.73
C GLU A 85 6.25 12.64 -3.55
N ILE A 86 5.63 13.81 -3.73
CA ILE A 86 4.98 14.60 -2.65
C ILE A 86 3.60 15.01 -3.12
N ASN A 87 2.59 14.75 -2.28
CA ASN A 87 1.20 15.17 -2.51
C ASN A 87 0.64 14.82 -3.90
N ARG A 88 1.19 13.79 -4.55
CA ARG A 88 0.50 13.12 -5.64
C ARG A 88 -0.79 12.59 -5.06
N PRO A 89 -1.97 13.00 -5.57
CA PRO A 89 -3.20 12.39 -5.12
C PRO A 89 -3.05 10.88 -5.36
N SER A 90 -3.51 10.08 -4.40
CA SER A 90 -3.84 8.69 -4.70
C SER A 90 -5.01 8.73 -5.68
N GLN A 91 -4.68 8.85 -6.97
CA GLN A 91 -5.62 8.59 -8.06
C GLN A 91 -6.25 7.25 -7.73
N PRO A 92 -7.60 7.18 -7.56
CA PRO A 92 -8.24 5.98 -7.08
C PRO A 92 -7.74 4.80 -7.91
N THR A 93 -7.30 3.74 -7.25
CA THR A 93 -6.50 2.65 -7.85
C THR A 93 -7.24 1.87 -8.94
N TYR A 94 -8.49 2.25 -9.21
CA TYR A 94 -9.21 2.06 -10.46
C TYR A 94 -8.60 2.80 -11.66
N HIS A 95 -7.36 2.47 -12.00
CA HIS A 95 -6.74 2.91 -13.26
C HIS A 95 -7.46 2.22 -14.43
N ARG A 96 -8.56 2.82 -14.92
CA ARG A 96 -9.50 2.25 -15.93
C ARG A 96 -8.80 1.47 -17.04
N ALA A 97 -7.74 2.05 -17.63
CA ALA A 97 -6.96 1.41 -18.69
C ALA A 97 -6.28 0.10 -18.26
N ALA A 98 -5.79 0.00 -17.02
CA ALA A 98 -5.19 -1.21 -16.47
C ALA A 98 -6.26 -2.29 -16.24
N PHE A 99 -7.42 -1.93 -15.67
CA PHE A 99 -8.55 -2.87 -15.53
C PHE A 99 -9.08 -3.36 -16.90
N GLN A 100 -9.12 -2.49 -17.90
CA GLN A 100 -9.49 -2.85 -19.27
C GLN A 100 -8.45 -3.79 -19.92
N GLN A 101 -7.15 -3.50 -19.78
CA GLN A 101 -6.06 -4.37 -20.23
C GLN A 101 -6.12 -5.74 -19.56
N LEU A 102 -6.38 -5.77 -18.23
CA LEU A 102 -6.57 -7.00 -17.47
C LEU A 102 -7.75 -7.80 -18.06
N ARG A 103 -8.93 -7.19 -18.18
CA ARG A 103 -10.12 -7.83 -18.74
C ARG A 103 -9.87 -8.40 -20.13
N GLN A 104 -9.23 -7.63 -21.02
CA GLN A 104 -8.84 -8.09 -22.36
C GLN A 104 -7.94 -9.33 -22.28
N HIS A 105 -6.94 -9.34 -21.40
CA HIS A 105 -6.02 -10.45 -21.25
C HIS A 105 -6.67 -11.76 -20.75
N TRP A 106 -7.76 -11.68 -19.98
CA TRP A 106 -8.52 -12.87 -19.53
C TRP A 106 -9.65 -13.29 -20.50
N THR A 107 -9.98 -12.49 -21.53
CA THR A 107 -11.12 -12.73 -22.44
C THR A 107 -10.73 -13.11 -23.86
N VAL A 108 -9.44 -13.15 -24.20
CA VAL A 108 -8.95 -13.56 -25.52
C VAL A 108 -8.54 -15.03 -25.49
N ASP A 109 -9.20 -15.86 -26.30
CA ASP A 109 -8.85 -17.27 -26.49
C ASP A 109 -7.40 -17.43 -26.95
N HIS A 110 -6.57 -18.10 -26.13
CA HIS A 110 -5.15 -18.35 -26.38
C HIS A 110 -4.90 -19.44 -27.47
N THR A 111 -5.50 -19.28 -28.64
CA THR A 111 -5.33 -20.17 -29.81
C THR A 111 -4.03 -19.94 -30.59
N THR A 112 -3.32 -18.82 -30.35
CA THR A 112 -2.04 -18.50 -30.97
C THR A 112 -0.95 -18.25 -29.93
N GLY A 113 0.14 -19.03 -29.97
CA GLY A 113 1.21 -19.04 -28.95
C GLY A 113 2.09 -17.77 -28.83
N ASN A 114 1.75 -16.67 -29.50
CA ASN A 114 2.57 -15.45 -29.56
C ASN A 114 2.31 -14.46 -28.41
N ASN A 115 1.72 -14.90 -27.28
CA ASN A 115 1.41 -14.03 -26.13
C ASN A 115 1.63 -14.72 -24.77
N ILE A 116 2.71 -15.47 -24.64
CA ILE A 116 3.15 -16.01 -23.34
C ILE A 116 3.72 -14.84 -22.51
N GLN A 117 3.09 -14.52 -21.37
CA GLN A 117 3.64 -13.53 -20.45
C GLN A 117 4.80 -14.10 -19.63
N GLU A 118 5.78 -13.26 -19.31
CA GLU A 118 6.92 -13.60 -18.47
C GLU A 118 6.94 -12.78 -17.18
N CYS A 119 7.27 -13.42 -16.06
CA CYS A 119 7.50 -12.71 -14.81
C CYS A 119 8.87 -12.01 -14.85
N CYS A 120 8.88 -10.67 -14.98
CA CYS A 120 10.12 -9.90 -15.18
C CYS A 120 11.18 -10.01 -14.06
N ILE A 121 10.82 -10.60 -12.92
CA ILE A 121 11.71 -10.79 -11.76
C ILE A 121 12.58 -12.04 -11.93
N CYS A 122 12.09 -13.05 -12.67
CA CYS A 122 12.82 -14.31 -12.91
C CYS A 122 12.98 -14.68 -14.38
N LEU A 123 12.41 -13.91 -15.31
CA LEU A 123 12.48 -14.12 -16.77
C LEU A 123 12.02 -15.54 -17.18
N TYR A 124 10.93 -15.99 -16.54
CA TYR A 124 10.27 -17.26 -16.86
C TYR A 124 8.81 -17.00 -17.20
N ALA A 125 8.31 -17.77 -18.17
CA ALA A 125 6.91 -17.82 -18.55
C ALA A 125 6.00 -18.09 -17.35
N ILE A 126 4.89 -17.35 -17.30
CA ILE A 126 3.78 -17.55 -16.37
C ILE A 126 2.93 -18.71 -16.91
N ALA A 127 2.65 -19.69 -16.07
CA ALA A 127 1.93 -20.91 -16.43
C ALA A 127 0.67 -21.13 -15.55
N PRO A 128 -0.29 -21.95 -16.01
CA PRO A 128 -1.46 -22.32 -15.21
C PRO A 128 -1.10 -22.90 -13.83
N PHE A 129 -2.03 -22.78 -12.88
CA PHE A 129 -1.93 -23.28 -11.50
C PHE A 129 -0.78 -22.68 -10.64
N GLN A 130 -0.10 -21.64 -11.12
CA GLN A 130 0.89 -20.90 -10.34
C GLN A 130 0.24 -19.82 -9.45
N ALA A 131 0.81 -19.58 -8.27
CA ALA A 131 0.42 -18.46 -7.42
C ALA A 131 0.98 -17.13 -7.97
N LEU A 132 0.09 -16.25 -8.43
CA LEU A 132 0.42 -14.95 -9.04
C LEU A 132 0.02 -13.78 -8.13
N PHE A 133 0.70 -12.65 -8.31
CA PHE A 133 0.29 -11.35 -7.82
C PHE A 133 0.05 -10.43 -9.03
N ILE A 134 -1.06 -9.71 -9.01
CA ILE A 134 -1.45 -8.74 -10.03
C ILE A 134 -1.40 -7.37 -9.37
N ALA A 135 -0.51 -6.49 -9.82
CA ALA A 135 -0.39 -5.15 -9.28
C ALA A 135 -1.59 -4.26 -9.65
N PRO A 136 -1.86 -3.15 -8.92
CA PRO A 136 -2.88 -2.17 -9.32
C PRO A 136 -2.65 -1.51 -10.68
N CYS A 137 -1.44 -1.61 -11.23
CA CYS A 137 -1.09 -1.25 -12.61
C CYS A 137 -1.18 -2.42 -13.61
N SER A 138 -1.92 -3.48 -13.27
CA SER A 138 -2.16 -4.74 -14.01
C SER A 138 -0.94 -5.53 -14.50
N HIS A 139 0.26 -5.22 -14.00
CA HIS A 139 1.45 -6.05 -14.21
C HIS A 139 1.41 -7.29 -13.32
N VAL A 140 1.74 -8.45 -13.91
CA VAL A 140 1.64 -9.77 -13.27
C VAL A 140 3.02 -10.31 -12.90
N PHE A 141 3.12 -10.92 -11.71
CA PHE A 141 4.35 -11.52 -11.19
C PHE A 141 4.06 -12.84 -10.49
N HIS A 142 5.00 -13.80 -10.50
CA HIS A 142 4.94 -14.94 -9.59
C HIS A 142 4.99 -14.44 -8.14
N PHE A 143 4.04 -14.84 -7.30
CA PHE A 143 3.98 -14.44 -5.89
C PHE A 143 5.29 -14.80 -5.16
N LYS A 144 5.86 -15.99 -5.44
CA LYS A 144 7.17 -16.44 -4.95
C LYS A 144 8.30 -15.43 -5.22
N CYS A 145 8.30 -14.79 -6.39
CA CYS A 145 9.33 -13.85 -6.82
C CYS A 145 9.10 -12.44 -6.26
N LEU A 146 7.84 -12.02 -6.14
CA LEU A 146 7.50 -10.68 -5.64
C LEU A 146 7.48 -10.59 -4.11
N ARG A 147 7.18 -11.69 -3.40
CA ARG A 147 7.03 -11.74 -1.93
C ARG A 147 8.18 -11.07 -1.16
N PRO A 148 9.48 -11.22 -1.50
CA PRO A 148 10.55 -10.52 -0.79
C PRO A 148 10.44 -8.99 -0.92
N ILE A 149 10.01 -8.48 -2.08
CA ILE A 149 9.87 -7.05 -2.36
C ILE A 149 8.67 -6.49 -1.57
N VAL A 150 7.54 -7.19 -1.57
CA VAL A 150 6.36 -6.80 -0.78
C VAL A 150 6.67 -6.81 0.71
N LEU A 151 7.19 -7.91 1.26
CA LEU A 151 7.43 -8.04 2.71
C LEU A 151 8.55 -7.12 3.25
N GLN A 152 9.44 -6.60 2.40
CA GLN A 152 10.47 -5.64 2.81
C GLN A 152 9.99 -4.19 2.86
N ASN A 153 8.93 -3.84 2.11
CA ASN A 153 8.46 -2.46 1.95
C ASN A 153 7.03 -2.23 2.48
N TYR A 154 6.34 -3.30 2.89
CA TYR A 154 4.96 -3.28 3.39
C TYR A 154 4.68 -2.16 4.41
N PRO A 155 3.56 -1.42 4.27
CA PRO A 155 2.48 -1.63 3.30
C PRO A 155 2.75 -1.03 1.91
N ALA A 156 3.86 -0.29 1.74
CA ALA A 156 4.19 0.33 0.46
C ALA A 156 4.62 -0.70 -0.59
N PHE A 157 3.98 -0.63 -1.76
CA PHE A 157 4.34 -1.37 -2.97
C PHE A 157 4.88 -0.41 -4.05
N SER A 158 5.83 -0.90 -4.84
CA SER A 158 6.31 -0.21 -6.04
C SER A 158 6.56 -1.24 -7.14
N CYS A 159 5.87 -1.08 -8.27
CA CYS A 159 5.90 -2.06 -9.36
C CYS A 159 7.31 -2.19 -9.99
N PRO A 160 7.92 -3.39 -10.04
CA PRO A 160 9.23 -3.59 -10.67
C PRO A 160 9.31 -3.16 -12.15
N LEU A 161 8.19 -3.18 -12.88
CA LEU A 161 8.11 -2.80 -14.29
C LEU A 161 7.89 -1.29 -14.48
N CYS A 162 6.70 -0.78 -14.14
CA CYS A 162 6.35 0.62 -14.40
C CYS A 162 6.72 1.61 -13.28
N ARG A 163 7.22 1.13 -12.14
CA ARG A 163 7.52 1.92 -10.92
C ARG A 163 6.33 2.63 -10.29
N GLY A 164 5.10 2.33 -10.71
CA GLY A 164 3.89 2.82 -10.06
C GLY A 164 3.86 2.40 -8.59
N TYR A 165 3.64 3.39 -7.72
CA TYR A 165 3.47 3.22 -6.27
C TYR A 165 2.04 2.76 -5.96
N SER A 166 1.84 2.00 -4.88
CA SER A 166 0.54 1.72 -4.30
C SER A 166 0.69 1.41 -2.82
N ASP A 167 -0.29 1.80 -1.99
CA ASP A 167 -0.39 1.35 -0.60
C ASP A 167 -1.26 0.09 -0.56
N LEU A 168 -0.77 -0.99 0.07
CA LEU A 168 -1.47 -2.27 0.18
C LEU A 168 -2.41 -2.35 1.39
N GLU A 169 -2.37 -1.39 2.31
CA GLU A 169 -3.32 -1.24 3.44
C GLU A 169 -4.36 -0.13 3.19
N ALA A 170 -4.37 0.47 1.99
CA ALA A 170 -5.40 1.43 1.59
C ALA A 170 -6.81 0.81 1.65
N SER A 171 -7.80 1.61 2.06
CA SER A 171 -9.20 1.17 2.14
C SER A 171 -9.70 0.68 0.79
N VAL A 172 -10.26 -0.54 0.78
CA VAL A 172 -10.95 -1.14 -0.38
C VAL A 172 -12.47 -0.91 -0.35
N ALA A 173 -12.98 -0.19 0.65
CA ALA A 173 -14.38 0.22 0.69
C ALA A 173 -14.61 1.35 -0.32
N VAL A 174 -15.33 1.03 -1.40
CA VAL A 174 -15.75 1.94 -2.47
C VAL A 174 -17.21 1.62 -2.78
N GLU A 175 -18.08 2.62 -2.82
CA GLU A 175 -19.50 2.40 -3.05
C GLU A 175 -19.80 2.03 -4.50
N VAL A 176 -20.87 1.27 -4.72
CA VAL A 176 -21.20 0.74 -6.06
C VAL A 176 -21.60 1.88 -7.02
N SER A 177 -22.17 2.97 -6.50
CA SER A 177 -22.36 4.24 -7.23
C SER A 177 -21.07 4.74 -7.85
N ASP A 178 -20.02 4.83 -7.04
CA ASP A 178 -18.74 5.44 -7.34
C ASP A 178 -17.96 4.58 -8.35
N VAL A 179 -18.22 3.26 -8.35
CA VAL A 179 -17.70 2.32 -9.36
C VAL A 179 -18.48 2.43 -10.69
N MET A 180 -19.78 2.75 -10.68
CA MET A 180 -20.58 2.94 -11.91
C MET A 180 -20.28 4.27 -12.60
N GLU A 181 -20.21 5.38 -11.86
CA GLU A 181 -19.59 6.64 -12.34
C GLU A 181 -18.13 6.37 -12.74
N ALA A 182 -17.40 5.67 -11.88
CA ALA A 182 -16.07 5.08 -12.05
C ALA A 182 -15.88 4.21 -13.31
N LEU A 183 -16.95 3.83 -14.01
CA LEU A 183 -16.94 3.12 -15.29
C LEU A 183 -17.65 3.85 -16.44
N GLY A 184 -18.40 4.92 -16.17
CA GLY A 184 -19.20 5.64 -17.17
C GLY A 184 -20.42 4.86 -17.64
N LEU A 185 -20.99 4.04 -16.76
CA LEU A 185 -22.15 3.17 -17.02
C LEU A 185 -23.48 3.82 -16.58
N GLU A 186 -23.55 5.16 -16.65
CA GLU A 186 -24.74 5.92 -16.32
C GLU A 186 -25.77 5.86 -17.46
N ASP A 187 -26.81 5.04 -17.29
CA ASP A 187 -28.09 5.27 -17.98
C ASP A 187 -28.68 6.59 -17.49
N LYS A 188 -28.53 7.66 -18.29
CA LYS A 188 -29.11 8.97 -17.98
C LYS A 188 -30.64 8.93 -18.03
N PRO A 189 -31.38 9.09 -16.92
CA PRO A 189 -32.79 9.45 -17.01
C PRO A 189 -32.88 10.85 -17.63
N MET A 190 -33.67 11.00 -18.70
CA MET A 190 -33.86 12.31 -19.32
C MET A 190 -34.63 13.23 -18.38
N LEU A 191 -34.00 14.32 -17.95
CA LEU A 191 -34.57 15.27 -17.00
C LEU A 191 -35.82 15.94 -17.59
N SER A 192 -36.95 15.82 -16.88
CA SER A 192 -38.11 16.70 -17.08
C SER A 192 -38.72 17.09 -15.73
N SER A 193 -39.02 18.37 -15.61
CA SER A 193 -39.68 19.06 -14.48
C SER A 193 -40.37 20.31 -15.05
N PRO A 194 -41.19 21.08 -14.31
CA PRO A 194 -41.64 20.93 -12.92
C PRO A 194 -43.18 20.97 -12.77
N THR A 195 -43.71 20.94 -11.53
CA THR A 195 -44.97 21.60 -11.07
C THR A 195 -44.97 21.69 -9.52
N SER A 196 -45.85 22.51 -8.93
CA SER A 196 -45.69 23.24 -7.65
C SER A 196 -46.50 22.67 -6.44
N PRO A 197 -46.24 23.13 -5.18
CA PRO A 197 -46.95 22.75 -3.93
C PRO A 197 -48.17 23.68 -3.65
N PRO A 198 -48.85 23.77 -2.46
CA PRO A 198 -48.61 23.17 -1.12
C PRO A 198 -49.87 22.68 -0.33
N SER A 199 -49.72 22.23 0.94
CA SER A 199 -50.62 22.55 2.10
C SER A 199 -50.23 21.88 3.46
N GLN A 200 -50.60 22.54 4.57
CA GLN A 200 -50.65 22.15 6.01
C GLN A 200 -51.90 22.88 6.62
N PRO A 201 -52.42 22.71 7.88
CA PRO A 201 -51.73 22.43 9.17
C PRO A 201 -52.49 21.46 10.19
N PRO A 202 -52.84 21.75 11.49
CA PRO A 202 -52.30 21.02 12.67
C PRO A 202 -53.35 20.33 13.65
N PRO A 203 -53.27 20.31 15.02
CA PRO A 203 -52.83 19.14 15.82
C PRO A 203 -53.66 18.77 17.12
N SER A 204 -53.14 17.83 17.94
CA SER A 204 -53.52 17.50 19.35
C SER A 204 -52.25 17.09 20.18
N ILE A 205 -52.10 17.08 21.54
CA ILE A 205 -52.97 17.14 22.75
C ILE A 205 -53.57 15.76 23.15
N ILE A 206 -53.50 15.17 24.36
CA ILE A 206 -52.74 15.27 25.65
C ILE A 206 -52.90 13.86 26.36
N GLN A 207 -52.31 13.35 27.47
CA GLN A 207 -51.79 13.76 28.81
C GLN A 207 -50.64 12.74 29.23
N GLU A 208 -49.68 12.79 30.18
CA GLU A 208 -49.31 13.39 31.51
C GLU A 208 -49.55 12.51 32.79
N GLU A 209 -48.50 11.86 33.33
CA GLU A 209 -48.28 11.24 34.68
C GLU A 209 -46.76 10.88 34.75
N GLU A 210 -45.79 11.46 35.49
CA GLU A 210 -45.58 12.26 36.73
C GLU A 210 -44.74 11.49 37.79
N GLU A 211 -43.99 12.19 38.65
CA GLU A 211 -42.80 11.72 39.40
C GLU A 211 -43.07 11.50 40.92
N PRO A 212 -42.07 11.12 41.76
CA PRO A 212 -41.37 12.18 42.53
C PRO A 212 -39.87 11.92 42.89
N GLU A 213 -39.19 13.01 43.29
CA GLU A 213 -37.78 13.09 43.75
C GLU A 213 -37.55 12.58 45.21
N GLU A 214 -36.28 12.40 45.64
CA GLU A 214 -35.67 13.17 46.76
C GLU A 214 -34.12 12.98 46.91
N GLN A 215 -33.41 14.12 46.92
CA GLN A 215 -32.19 14.58 47.64
C GLN A 215 -31.39 13.63 48.61
N ALA A 216 -30.09 13.78 48.91
CA ALA A 216 -28.97 14.64 48.43
C ALA A 216 -27.59 14.20 49.03
N GLU A 217 -26.59 15.12 49.05
CA GLU A 217 -25.30 15.16 49.78
C GLU A 217 -23.97 14.75 49.07
N THR A 218 -22.90 15.47 49.45
CA THR A 218 -21.48 15.27 49.12
C THR A 218 -20.65 15.61 50.37
N PRO A 219 -19.46 15.01 50.62
CA PRO A 219 -18.25 15.82 50.38
C PRO A 219 -16.91 15.07 50.07
N ALA A 220 -16.13 15.66 49.15
CA ALA A 220 -14.69 16.00 49.20
C ALA A 220 -13.55 15.03 49.67
N ILE A 221 -12.32 15.41 49.25
CA ILE A 221 -10.96 15.00 49.71
C ILE A 221 -10.42 13.64 49.22
N GLY A 222 -9.17 13.61 48.69
CA GLY A 222 -8.35 12.37 48.70
C GLY A 222 -7.30 12.15 47.58
N GLU A 223 -6.08 12.64 47.79
CA GLU A 223 -4.75 12.11 47.40
C GLU A 223 -4.47 11.13 46.22
N ARG A 224 -3.52 11.54 45.35
CA ARG A 224 -2.20 10.92 44.98
C ARG A 224 -2.04 9.42 44.61
N ALA A 225 -0.97 9.19 43.82
CA ALA A 225 -0.30 7.90 43.48
C ALA A 225 -1.07 7.01 42.46
N GLN A 226 -0.58 6.80 41.24
CA GLN A 226 0.63 6.11 40.75
C GLN A 226 0.48 4.58 40.56
N ALA A 227 0.49 4.19 39.27
CA ALA A 227 1.05 2.97 38.69
C ALA A 227 0.82 1.60 39.35
N ILE A 228 0.16 0.69 38.61
CA ILE A 228 0.48 -0.74 38.64
C ILE A 228 0.58 -1.31 37.22
N ASN A 229 1.69 -2.00 36.96
CA ASN A 229 1.93 -2.82 35.77
C ASN A 229 1.46 -4.25 36.09
N MET A 230 0.72 -4.90 35.19
CA MET A 230 0.40 -6.32 35.33
C MET A 230 0.65 -7.10 34.04
N GLN A 231 1.78 -7.79 34.00
CA GLN A 231 2.11 -8.77 32.97
C GLN A 231 1.40 -10.08 33.29
N VAL A 232 0.72 -10.68 32.30
CA VAL A 232 0.26 -12.07 32.37
C VAL A 232 0.72 -12.82 31.13
N ARG A 233 1.53 -13.86 31.35
CA ARG A 233 1.69 -14.98 30.41
C ARG A 233 0.95 -16.17 30.99
N PRO A 234 0.39 -17.03 30.13
CA PRO A 234 0.47 -18.46 30.38
C PRO A 234 1.06 -19.21 29.17
N SER A 235 2.01 -20.10 29.45
CA SER A 235 2.33 -21.20 28.53
C SER A 235 1.39 -22.37 28.87
N GLY A 236 0.69 -22.92 27.88
CA GLY A 236 -0.17 -24.08 28.07
C GLY A 236 -0.50 -24.74 26.73
N ARG A 237 -0.34 -26.06 26.64
CA ARG A 237 -0.56 -26.86 25.44
C ARG A 237 -1.42 -28.07 25.79
N VAL A 238 -2.59 -28.19 25.16
CA VAL A 238 -3.18 -29.46 24.66
C VAL A 238 -4.30 -29.15 23.66
N ASP A 239 -4.11 -29.63 22.43
CA ASP A 239 -5.03 -30.41 21.61
C ASP A 239 -6.56 -30.12 21.69
N GLY A 240 -7.15 -29.68 20.57
CA GLY A 240 -8.59 -29.44 20.44
C GLY A 240 -9.06 -29.20 18.99
N PHE A 241 -9.32 -30.29 18.27
CA PHE A 241 -10.05 -30.40 16.98
C PHE A 241 -10.43 -29.11 16.21
N LEU A 242 -9.79 -28.91 15.05
CA LEU A 242 -10.47 -28.38 13.86
C LEU A 242 -10.44 -29.46 12.77
N SER A 243 -11.59 -30.08 12.52
CA SER A 243 -11.74 -31.05 11.43
C SER A 243 -11.68 -30.33 10.10
N THR A 244 -10.67 -30.64 9.28
CA THR A 244 -10.61 -30.21 7.88
C THR A 244 -10.31 -31.44 7.04
N THR A 245 -11.27 -31.86 6.21
CA THR A 245 -11.15 -33.08 5.41
C THR A 245 -10.14 -32.86 4.28
N LEU A 246 -8.87 -33.19 4.55
CA LEU A 246 -7.82 -33.27 3.54
C LEU A 246 -8.08 -34.48 2.63
N VAL A 247 -8.92 -34.27 1.61
CA VAL A 247 -8.94 -35.14 0.44
C VAL A 247 -7.59 -34.94 -0.25
N GLY A 248 -6.81 -36.02 -0.37
CA GLY A 248 -5.51 -35.98 -1.04
C GLY A 248 -5.68 -35.55 -2.51
N SER A 249 -4.78 -34.70 -3.00
CA SER A 249 -4.76 -34.36 -4.42
C SER A 249 -4.45 -35.63 -5.24
N PRO A 250 -5.27 -36.00 -6.24
CA PRO A 250 -5.00 -37.15 -7.08
C PRO A 250 -3.69 -36.96 -7.85
N THR A 251 -2.98 -38.05 -8.07
CA THR A 251 -1.77 -38.07 -8.89
C THR A 251 -2.12 -37.88 -10.37
N PHE A 252 -1.13 -37.46 -11.16
CA PHE A 252 -1.33 -37.18 -12.58
C PHE A 252 -1.79 -38.41 -13.39
N GLU A 253 -1.44 -39.62 -12.94
CA GLU A 253 -1.83 -40.89 -13.58
C GLU A 253 -3.31 -41.25 -13.30
N GLU A 254 -3.84 -40.89 -12.12
CA GLU A 254 -5.25 -41.15 -11.74
C GLU A 254 -6.25 -40.29 -12.53
N ILE A 255 -5.83 -39.14 -13.06
CA ILE A 255 -6.67 -38.27 -13.90
C ILE A 255 -6.84 -38.86 -15.31
N LEU A 256 -5.84 -39.59 -15.82
CA LEU A 256 -5.84 -40.13 -17.18
C LEU A 256 -6.65 -41.43 -17.33
N SER A 257 -6.81 -42.21 -16.27
CA SER A 257 -7.61 -43.45 -16.29
C SER A 257 -9.13 -43.21 -16.22
N ALA A 258 -9.56 -42.03 -15.79
CA ALA A 258 -10.97 -41.68 -15.62
C ALA A 258 -11.71 -41.37 -16.94
N SER A 259 -11.01 -41.18 -18.07
CA SER A 259 -11.61 -40.75 -19.34
C SER A 259 -11.95 -41.86 -20.34
N SER A 260 -11.77 -43.14 -19.99
CA SER A 260 -11.98 -44.28 -20.91
C SER A 260 -13.08 -45.24 -20.43
N GLY A 261 -14.32 -44.73 -20.26
CA GLY A 261 -15.45 -45.55 -19.83
C GLY A 261 -16.82 -45.01 -20.28
N SER A 262 -17.54 -45.84 -21.05
CA SER A 262 -19.00 -45.81 -21.26
C SER A 262 -19.61 -44.68 -22.11
N ALA A 263 -19.44 -44.76 -23.43
CA ALA A 263 -20.54 -44.71 -24.42
C ALA A 263 -20.07 -45.28 -25.77
#